data_AF-A0A2I0VXU1-F1
#
_entry.id   AF-A0A2I0VXU1-F1
#
_cell.length_a   1.000
_cell.length_b   1.000
_cell.length_c   1.000
_cell.angle_alpha   90.00
_cell.angle_beta   90.00
_cell.angle_gamma   90.00
#
_symmetry.space_group_name_H-M   'P 1'
#
loop_
_entity.id
_entity.type
_entity.pdbx_description
1 polymer ?
#
loop_
_entity_poly.entity_id
_entity_poly.type
_entity_poly.pdbx_seq_one_letter_code
_entity_poly.pdbx_strand_id
1 'polypeptide(L)'
;MPLHNMVGHPLKRRPPLAFLRRLRTPGQTPPATIAEFSLAGGERNNIDFYDVSLVDGFNLAMIVEGGKGRCAATGCVVDLNQRCPAKLRIGEGEAAACRSACEAFRRPEYCCSGEFASPAACKPTAYSEVFKAACPKSYSYAFDDSTSTFTCADAGEFTVTFCPEGTPRYLK
;
A
#
# COMPACT_ATOMS: atom_id res chain seq x y z
N MET A 1 6.25 -52.45 6.38
CA MET A 1 6.27 -51.16 7.12
C MET A 1 6.61 -50.08 6.12
N PRO A 2 5.65 -49.21 5.73
CA PRO A 2 5.79 -48.37 4.55
C PRO A 2 6.58 -47.08 4.83
N LEU A 3 7.47 -46.75 3.90
CA LEU A 3 7.88 -45.37 3.59
C LEU A 3 6.65 -44.57 3.15
N HIS A 4 6.54 -43.31 3.59
CA HIS A 4 6.18 -42.12 2.80
C HIS A 4 6.25 -40.89 3.71
N ASN A 5 7.28 -40.06 3.51
CA ASN A 5 7.43 -38.76 4.16
C ASN A 5 7.18 -37.69 3.09
N MET A 6 5.97 -37.11 3.09
CA MET A 6 5.52 -35.94 2.33
C MET A 6 4.58 -35.21 3.30
N VAL A 7 4.75 -33.94 3.65
CA VAL A 7 4.18 -32.72 3.03
C VAL A 7 4.48 -31.61 4.07
N GLY A 8 4.82 -30.35 3.83
CA GLY A 8 4.83 -29.46 2.67
C GLY A 8 5.20 -28.03 3.13
N HIS A 9 5.54 -27.17 2.18
CA HIS A 9 6.12 -25.82 2.26
C HIS A 9 5.66 -24.83 3.35
N PRO A 10 6.54 -23.94 3.83
CA PRO A 10 6.22 -22.83 4.74
C PRO A 10 5.72 -21.58 3.97
N LEU A 11 4.72 -21.71 3.10
CA LEU A 11 4.25 -20.62 2.23
C LEU A 11 2.74 -20.32 2.31
N LYS A 12 2.01 -20.87 3.30
CA LYS A 12 0.54 -20.82 3.35
C LYS A 12 -0.11 -19.86 4.38
N ARG A 13 0.61 -18.85 4.89
CA ARG A 13 0.03 -17.87 5.84
C ARG A 13 0.29 -16.40 5.50
N ARG A 14 0.48 -16.07 4.22
CA ARG A 14 0.30 -14.69 3.78
C ARG A 14 -1.14 -14.59 3.31
N PRO A 15 -2.06 -13.92 4.01
CA PRO A 15 -3.18 -13.38 3.26
C PRO A 15 -2.52 -12.39 2.28
N PRO A 16 -2.59 -12.58 0.95
CA PRO A 16 -2.41 -11.43 0.09
C PRO A 16 -3.41 -10.38 0.60
N LEU A 17 -2.94 -9.16 0.85
CA LEU A 17 -3.75 -8.02 1.32
C LEU A 17 -4.98 -7.74 0.43
N ALA A 18 -5.12 -8.45 -0.70
CA ALA A 18 -6.40 -8.73 -1.37
C ALA A 18 -7.56 -9.15 -0.43
N PHE A 19 -7.28 -9.65 0.79
CA PHE A 19 -8.29 -9.96 1.81
C PHE A 19 -8.61 -8.83 2.80
N LEU A 20 -7.89 -7.69 2.81
CA LEU A 20 -8.44 -6.42 3.32
C LEU A 20 -9.39 -5.86 2.26
N ARG A 21 -10.48 -6.61 2.15
CA ARG A 21 -11.62 -6.45 1.27
C ARG A 21 -12.19 -5.03 1.40
N ARG A 22 -11.70 -4.07 0.62
CA ARG A 22 -12.33 -2.76 0.34
C ARG A 22 -13.20 -2.23 1.49
N LEU A 23 -12.65 -2.14 2.70
CA LEU A 23 -13.26 -1.30 3.70
C LEU A 23 -12.78 0.10 3.37
N ARG A 24 -13.40 0.75 2.37
CA ARG A 24 -13.49 2.21 2.44
C ARG A 24 -14.07 2.45 3.82
N THR A 25 -13.27 2.99 4.72
CA THR A 25 -13.81 3.42 6.01
C THR A 25 -14.99 4.34 5.68
N PRO A 26 -16.19 4.13 6.27
CA PRO A 26 -17.31 5.02 6.02
C PRO A 26 -16.87 6.46 6.26
N GLY A 27 -16.87 7.28 5.20
CA GLY A 27 -16.40 8.68 5.25
C GLY A 27 -15.08 8.96 4.52
N GLN A 28 -14.28 7.94 4.17
CA GLN A 28 -13.10 8.17 3.34
C GLN A 28 -13.50 8.38 1.88
N THR A 29 -13.18 9.56 1.37
CA THR A 29 -13.39 9.93 -0.03
C THR A 29 -12.04 9.94 -0.73
N PRO A 30 -11.74 8.96 -1.60
CA PRO A 30 -10.53 8.97 -2.42
C PRO A 30 -10.42 10.26 -3.26
N PRO A 31 -9.20 10.72 -3.58
CA PRO A 31 -7.92 10.06 -3.34
C PRO A 31 -7.36 10.20 -1.92
N ALA A 32 -6.80 9.13 -1.37
CA ALA A 32 -6.17 9.14 -0.06
C ALA A 32 -4.98 8.17 0.02
N THR A 33 -3.87 8.64 0.58
CA THR A 33 -2.74 7.80 1.03
C THR A 33 -3.18 7.07 2.30
N ILE A 34 -3.06 5.74 2.36
CA ILE A 34 -3.58 4.92 3.47
C ILE A 34 -2.44 4.22 4.21
N ALA A 35 -2.45 4.25 5.55
CA ALA A 35 -1.62 3.36 6.37
C ALA A 35 -2.49 2.18 6.82
N GLU A 36 -2.06 0.96 6.52
CA GLU A 36 -2.78 -0.26 6.86
C GLU A 36 -1.99 -1.03 7.94
N PHE A 37 -2.69 -1.58 8.92
CA PHE A 37 -2.11 -2.34 10.02
C PHE A 37 -2.93 -3.60 10.29
N SER A 38 -2.26 -4.74 10.43
CA SER A 38 -2.84 -5.97 10.96
C SER A 38 -2.03 -6.40 12.17
N LEU A 39 -2.59 -6.20 13.37
CA LEU A 39 -1.91 -6.43 14.64
C LEU A 39 -2.12 -7.87 15.14
N ALA A 40 -1.05 -8.55 15.55
CA ALA A 40 -1.08 -9.97 15.93
C ALA A 40 -1.80 -10.27 17.24
N GLY A 41 -2.18 -9.25 18.02
CA GLY A 41 -3.00 -9.41 19.22
C GLY A 41 -2.41 -10.32 20.31
N GLY A 42 -1.08 -10.52 20.33
CA GLY A 42 -0.40 -11.40 21.29
C GLY A 42 -0.37 -12.89 20.93
N GLU A 43 -0.64 -13.27 19.67
CA GLU A 43 -0.49 -14.64 19.19
C GLU A 43 0.99 -15.11 19.13
N ARG A 44 1.21 -16.43 18.94
CA ARG A 44 2.57 -17.00 18.79
C ARG A 44 3.35 -16.30 17.67
N ASN A 45 4.56 -15.83 18.00
CA ASN A 45 5.50 -15.03 17.19
C ASN A 45 5.16 -13.54 17.06
N ASN A 46 3.98 -13.07 17.53
CA ASN A 46 3.59 -11.66 17.64
C ASN A 46 4.05 -10.77 16.47
N ILE A 47 3.73 -11.20 15.24
CA ILE A 47 4.17 -10.55 13.99
C ILE A 47 3.08 -9.61 13.50
N ASP A 48 3.30 -8.32 13.64
CA ASP A 48 2.43 -7.30 13.07
C ASP A 48 2.76 -7.10 11.58
N PHE A 49 1.74 -6.87 10.76
CA PHE A 49 1.88 -6.48 9.36
C PHE A 49 1.45 -5.03 9.18
N TYR A 50 2.18 -4.29 8.37
CA TYR A 50 1.89 -2.90 8.08
C TYR A 50 2.41 -2.49 6.71
N ASP A 51 1.75 -1.52 6.11
CA ASP A 51 2.09 -0.97 4.81
C ASP A 51 1.50 0.43 4.60
N VAL A 52 2.02 1.13 3.60
CA VAL A 52 1.37 2.31 3.02
C VAL A 52 0.84 1.96 1.65
N SER A 53 -0.43 2.28 1.42
CA SER A 53 -1.18 1.95 0.21
C SER A 53 -1.64 3.20 -0.55
N LEU A 54 -1.37 3.18 -1.85
CA LEU A 54 -1.79 4.19 -2.83
C LEU A 54 -2.86 3.62 -3.79
N VAL A 55 -3.44 2.46 -3.45
CA VAL A 55 -4.52 1.82 -4.22
C VAL A 55 -5.72 2.74 -4.36
N ASP A 56 -5.97 3.56 -3.34
CA ASP A 56 -7.02 4.57 -3.30
C ASP A 56 -6.50 5.97 -3.69
N GLY A 57 -5.31 6.06 -4.28
CA GLY A 57 -4.71 7.32 -4.71
C GLY A 57 -3.73 7.91 -3.70
N PHE A 58 -3.36 9.17 -3.92
CA PHE A 58 -2.42 9.92 -3.09
C PHE A 58 -2.98 11.33 -2.85
N ASN A 59 -2.88 11.80 -1.62
CA ASN A 59 -3.17 13.19 -1.26
C ASN A 59 -1.95 13.85 -0.59
N LEU A 60 -1.30 13.14 0.33
CA LEU A 60 -0.14 13.64 1.07
C LEU A 60 0.91 12.55 1.31
N ALA A 61 2.17 12.98 1.46
CA ALA A 61 3.30 12.10 1.74
C ALA A 61 3.19 11.51 3.15
N MET A 62 3.55 10.25 3.31
CA MET A 62 3.43 9.53 4.57
C MET A 62 4.50 8.45 4.70
N ILE A 63 5.01 8.27 5.91
CA ILE A 63 5.89 7.16 6.28
C ILE A 63 5.36 6.50 7.56
N VAL A 64 5.54 5.18 7.65
CA VAL A 64 5.19 4.35 8.80
C VAL A 64 6.43 3.60 9.25
N GLU A 65 6.75 3.72 10.53
CA GLU A 65 7.88 3.05 11.18
C GLU A 65 7.36 2.17 12.32
N GLY A 66 7.76 0.91 12.35
CA GLY A 66 7.39 -0.04 13.40
C GLY A 66 8.51 -0.27 14.41
N GLY A 67 8.14 -0.51 15.67
CA GLY A 67 9.08 -1.00 16.67
C GLY A 67 10.10 0.03 17.15
N LYS A 68 9.75 1.32 17.16
CA LYS A 68 10.67 2.43 17.42
C LYS A 68 11.85 2.45 16.42
N GLY A 69 11.56 2.22 15.14
CA GLY A 69 12.55 2.19 14.06
C GLY A 69 13.34 0.88 13.94
N ARG A 70 13.04 -0.14 14.75
CA ARG A 70 13.68 -1.47 14.63
C ARG A 70 13.25 -2.23 13.38
N CYS A 71 12.07 -1.93 12.86
CA CYS A 71 11.51 -2.58 11.68
C CYS A 71 11.56 -1.64 10.47
N ALA A 72 11.61 -2.22 9.27
CA ALA A 72 11.82 -1.44 8.05
C ALA A 72 10.65 -0.50 7.75
N ALA A 73 10.96 0.77 7.53
CA ALA A 73 9.95 1.78 7.22
C ALA A 73 9.30 1.56 5.83
N THR A 74 7.99 1.81 5.76
CA THR A 74 7.15 1.79 4.54
C THR A 74 6.53 3.16 4.32
N GLY A 75 6.32 3.55 3.07
CA GLY A 75 5.78 4.87 2.79
C GLY A 75 6.15 5.47 1.45
N CYS A 76 5.64 6.68 1.27
CA CYS A 76 5.76 7.52 0.10
C CYS A 76 6.16 8.92 0.55
N VAL A 77 7.46 9.24 0.51
CA VAL A 77 8.03 10.53 0.93
C VAL A 77 8.11 11.55 -0.20
N VAL A 78 7.86 11.10 -1.44
CA VAL A 78 7.82 11.97 -2.62
C VAL A 78 6.44 12.60 -2.73
N ASP A 79 6.41 13.87 -3.12
CA ASP A 79 5.16 14.55 -3.49
C ASP A 79 4.65 14.04 -4.84
N LEU A 80 3.85 12.97 -4.82
CA LEU A 80 3.30 12.34 -6.01
C LEU A 80 2.37 13.29 -6.79
N ASN A 81 1.82 14.33 -6.15
CA ASN A 81 0.97 15.31 -6.83
C ASN A 81 1.71 16.03 -7.97
N GLN A 82 3.03 16.25 -7.83
CA GLN A 82 3.88 16.85 -8.87
C GLN A 82 4.12 15.90 -10.05
N ARG A 83 4.05 14.59 -9.81
CA ARG A 83 4.27 13.54 -10.81
C ARG A 83 2.97 12.91 -11.30
N CYS A 84 1.84 13.41 -10.82
CA CYS A 84 0.53 12.83 -11.12
C CYS A 84 0.21 12.94 -12.61
N PRO A 85 -0.10 11.83 -13.30
CA PRO A 85 -0.56 11.87 -14.69
C PRO A 85 -1.77 12.79 -14.85
N ALA A 86 -1.83 13.57 -15.93
CA ALA A 86 -2.87 14.59 -16.11
C ALA A 86 -4.31 14.04 -15.99
N LYS A 87 -4.55 12.80 -16.43
CA LYS A 87 -5.87 12.13 -16.35
C LYS A 87 -6.28 11.76 -14.92
N LEU A 88 -5.33 11.68 -13.99
CA LEU A 88 -5.53 11.27 -12.61
C LEU A 88 -5.59 12.44 -11.63
N ARG A 89 -5.06 13.61 -12.03
CA ARG A 89 -4.99 14.81 -11.20
C ARG A 89 -6.37 15.36 -10.88
N ILE A 90 -6.56 15.78 -9.63
CA ILE A 90 -7.68 16.58 -9.17
C ILE A 90 -7.17 17.71 -8.27
N GLY A 91 -7.91 18.81 -8.19
CA GLY A 91 -7.51 19.98 -7.42
C GLY A 91 -6.21 20.62 -7.94
N GLU A 92 -5.79 21.70 -7.29
CA GLU A 92 -4.58 22.45 -7.60
C GLU A 92 -3.94 22.99 -6.31
N GLY A 93 -2.65 23.34 -6.38
CA GLY A 93 -1.92 23.89 -5.22
C GLY A 93 -1.95 22.96 -4.00
N GLU A 94 -2.39 23.50 -2.86
CA GLU A 94 -2.50 22.76 -1.59
C GLU A 94 -3.65 21.73 -1.60
N ALA A 95 -4.66 21.92 -2.45
CA ALA A 95 -5.77 20.99 -2.62
C ALA A 95 -5.49 19.92 -3.70
N ALA A 96 -4.29 19.90 -4.28
CA ALA A 96 -3.91 18.93 -5.30
C ALA A 96 -3.87 17.51 -4.71
N ALA A 97 -4.47 16.57 -5.44
CA ALA A 97 -4.40 15.16 -5.13
C ALA A 97 -4.36 14.32 -6.41
N CYS A 98 -3.93 13.06 -6.30
CA CYS A 98 -3.79 12.15 -7.42
C CYS A 98 -4.67 10.90 -7.24
N ARG A 99 -5.68 10.73 -8.09
CA ARG A 99 -6.49 9.50 -8.12
C ARG A 99 -5.66 8.31 -8.54
N SER A 100 -5.96 7.13 -8.02
CA SER A 100 -5.52 5.90 -8.66
C SER A 100 -6.28 5.68 -9.98
N ALA A 101 -5.79 4.79 -10.84
CA ALA A 101 -6.49 4.42 -12.06
C ALA A 101 -7.84 3.75 -11.78
N CYS A 102 -7.96 2.99 -10.69
CA CYS A 102 -9.24 2.39 -10.30
C CYS A 102 -10.27 3.48 -9.98
N GLU A 103 -9.89 4.48 -9.18
CA GLU A 103 -10.81 5.57 -8.83
C GLU A 103 -11.15 6.46 -10.02
N ALA A 104 -10.20 6.71 -10.93
CA ALA A 104 -10.44 7.55 -12.09
C ALA A 104 -11.29 6.87 -13.18
N PHE A 105 -11.08 5.58 -13.44
CA PHE A 105 -11.67 4.91 -14.61
C PHE A 105 -12.70 3.85 -14.27
N ARG A 106 -12.72 3.32 -13.03
CA ARG A 106 -13.67 2.29 -12.57
C ARG A 106 -13.64 1.00 -13.42
N ARG A 107 -12.56 0.73 -14.15
CA ARG A 107 -12.46 -0.44 -15.03
C ARG A 107 -11.89 -1.67 -14.29
N PRO A 108 -12.35 -2.89 -14.61
CA PRO A 108 -11.95 -4.11 -13.90
C PRO A 108 -10.45 -4.35 -13.81
N GLU A 109 -9.69 -4.04 -14.85
CA GLU A 109 -8.23 -4.22 -14.91
C GLU A 109 -7.47 -3.25 -14.00
N TYR A 110 -8.02 -2.07 -13.71
CA TYR A 110 -7.41 -1.13 -12.76
C TYR A 110 -7.84 -1.41 -11.32
N CYS A 111 -9.05 -1.93 -11.17
CA CYS A 111 -9.66 -2.22 -9.88
C CYS A 111 -9.44 -3.64 -9.38
N CYS A 112 -8.77 -4.47 -10.19
CA CYS A 112 -8.55 -5.90 -9.95
C CYS A 112 -9.82 -6.64 -9.53
N SER A 113 -10.87 -6.51 -10.34
CA SER A 113 -12.18 -7.10 -10.09
C SER A 113 -12.65 -7.96 -11.27
N GLY A 114 -13.68 -8.78 -11.06
CA GLY A 114 -14.21 -9.67 -12.10
C GLY A 114 -13.13 -10.64 -12.60
N GLU A 115 -12.88 -10.67 -13.91
CA GLU A 115 -11.85 -11.51 -14.52
C GLU A 115 -10.42 -11.16 -14.05
N PHE A 116 -10.22 -9.96 -13.52
CA PHE A 116 -8.95 -9.50 -12.96
C PHE A 116 -8.86 -9.69 -11.44
N ALA A 117 -9.77 -10.43 -10.81
CA ALA A 117 -9.80 -10.63 -9.35
C ALA A 117 -8.74 -11.63 -8.82
N SER A 118 -7.60 -11.75 -9.50
CA SER A 118 -6.47 -12.56 -9.04
C SER A 118 -5.12 -11.91 -9.38
N PRO A 119 -4.03 -12.19 -8.64
CA PRO A 119 -2.69 -11.71 -8.98
C PRO A 119 -2.20 -12.22 -10.35
N ALA A 120 -2.68 -13.38 -10.78
CA ALA A 120 -2.34 -13.94 -12.08
C ALA A 120 -2.94 -13.11 -13.23
N ALA A 121 -4.13 -12.55 -13.03
CA ALA A 121 -4.87 -11.81 -14.05
C ALA A 121 -4.69 -10.29 -13.96
N CYS A 122 -4.63 -9.69 -12.77
CA CYS A 122 -4.41 -8.24 -12.63
C CYS A 122 -2.92 -7.91 -12.70
N LYS A 123 -2.50 -7.29 -13.79
CA LYS A 123 -1.10 -6.90 -14.02
C LYS A 123 -0.88 -5.41 -13.69
N PRO A 124 0.36 -5.02 -13.38
CA PRO A 124 0.73 -3.62 -13.35
C PRO A 124 0.32 -2.92 -14.65
N THR A 125 -0.05 -1.64 -14.52
CA THR A 125 -0.41 -0.77 -15.63
C THR A 125 0.51 0.42 -15.67
N ALA A 126 0.56 1.15 -16.79
CA ALA A 126 1.33 2.38 -16.89
C ALA A 126 1.00 3.40 -15.77
N TYR A 127 -0.22 3.37 -15.21
CA TYR A 127 -0.58 4.24 -14.09
C TYR A 127 -0.04 3.74 -12.75
N SER A 128 -0.19 2.45 -12.44
CA SER A 128 0.35 1.90 -11.17
C SER A 128 1.87 1.92 -11.15
N GLU A 129 2.53 1.76 -12.30
CA GLU A 129 3.99 1.87 -12.44
C GLU A 129 4.50 3.28 -12.12
N VAL A 130 3.76 4.34 -12.45
CA VAL A 130 4.13 5.72 -12.04
C VAL A 130 4.14 5.84 -10.52
N PHE A 131 3.12 5.27 -9.86
CA PHE A 131 2.99 5.29 -8.40
C PHE A 131 4.11 4.47 -7.75
N LYS A 132 4.38 3.27 -8.26
CA LYS A 132 5.44 2.38 -7.76
C LYS A 132 6.84 2.97 -7.96
N ALA A 133 7.09 3.60 -9.11
CA ALA A 133 8.38 4.23 -9.40
C ALA A 133 8.66 5.41 -8.45
N ALA A 134 7.63 6.19 -8.11
CA ALA A 134 7.76 7.28 -7.16
C ALA A 134 7.88 6.79 -5.71
N CYS A 135 7.14 5.73 -5.36
CA CYS A 135 7.05 5.21 -4.00
C CYS A 135 7.21 3.68 -3.97
N PRO A 136 8.46 3.17 -4.11
CA PRO A 136 8.74 1.74 -4.26
C PRO A 136 8.33 0.89 -3.05
N LYS A 137 8.25 1.51 -1.87
CA LYS A 137 7.89 0.86 -0.60
C LYS A 137 6.40 0.96 -0.26
N SER A 138 5.56 1.35 -1.22
CA SER A 138 4.11 1.44 -1.05
C SER A 138 3.38 0.56 -2.07
N TYR A 139 2.18 0.11 -1.72
CA TYR A 139 1.27 -0.53 -2.67
C TYR A 139 0.81 0.47 -3.72
N SER A 140 1.00 0.16 -4.99
CA SER A 140 0.56 0.99 -6.12
C SER A 140 -0.74 0.51 -6.78
N TYR A 141 -1.12 -0.75 -6.55
CA TYR A 141 -2.38 -1.35 -6.97
C TYR A 141 -2.72 -2.58 -6.10
N ALA A 142 -3.92 -3.14 -6.24
CA ALA A 142 -4.48 -4.12 -5.29
C ALA A 142 -3.70 -5.45 -5.18
N PHE A 143 -2.96 -5.83 -6.22
CA PHE A 143 -2.15 -7.06 -6.23
C PHE A 143 -0.66 -6.76 -6.44
N ASP A 144 -0.20 -5.59 -6.00
CA ASP A 144 1.24 -5.26 -6.01
C ASP A 144 2.06 -6.31 -5.27
N ASP A 145 3.34 -6.37 -5.62
CA ASP A 145 4.23 -7.42 -5.14
C ASP A 145 4.53 -7.32 -3.62
N SER A 146 5.21 -8.34 -3.10
CA SER A 146 5.52 -8.44 -1.67
C SER A 146 6.56 -7.42 -1.18
N THR A 147 7.09 -6.52 -2.01
CA THR A 147 8.00 -5.45 -1.56
C THR A 147 7.25 -4.35 -0.79
N SER A 148 5.92 -4.39 -0.80
CA SER A 148 5.06 -3.40 -0.15
C SER A 148 4.48 -3.86 1.19
N THR A 149 4.59 -5.13 1.59
CA THR A 149 4.19 -5.58 2.95
C THR A 149 5.40 -5.67 3.86
N PHE A 150 5.29 -5.08 5.06
CA PHE A 150 6.33 -5.16 6.06
C PHE A 150 5.84 -5.90 7.30
N THR A 151 6.72 -6.70 7.88
CA THR A 151 6.46 -7.45 9.11
C THR A 151 7.33 -6.92 10.22
N CYS A 152 6.78 -6.78 11.41
CA CYS A 152 7.53 -6.43 12.61
C CYS A 152 7.14 -7.37 13.74
N ALA A 153 8.09 -8.19 14.20
CA ALA A 153 7.89 -8.98 15.42
C ALA A 153 8.01 -8.05 16.63
N ASP A 154 7.03 -8.12 17.53
CA ASP A 154 6.99 -7.33 18.75
C ASP A 154 7.16 -5.83 18.48
N ALA A 155 6.37 -5.28 17.54
CA ALA A 155 6.43 -3.86 17.22
C ALA A 155 6.11 -3.02 18.46
N GLY A 156 5.02 -3.33 19.15
CA GLY A 156 4.55 -2.62 20.35
C GLY A 156 4.07 -1.18 20.10
N GLU A 157 4.71 -0.47 19.16
CA GLU A 157 4.41 0.89 18.75
C GLU A 157 4.67 1.08 17.26
N PHE A 158 3.86 1.92 16.63
CA PHE A 158 4.06 2.43 15.27
C PHE A 158 4.05 3.95 15.29
N THR A 159 4.96 4.56 14.52
CA THR A 159 4.99 6.00 14.26
C THR A 159 4.51 6.24 12.83
N VAL A 160 3.48 7.08 12.68
CA VAL A 160 3.01 7.55 11.37
C VAL A 160 3.35 9.02 11.24
N THR A 161 4.17 9.36 10.24
CA THR A 161 4.57 10.75 9.99
C THR A 161 3.99 11.21 8.66
N PHE A 162 3.19 12.27 8.72
CA PHE A 162 2.68 12.97 7.56
C PHE A 162 3.67 14.06 7.13
N CYS A 163 3.89 14.17 5.82
CA CYS A 163 4.85 15.10 5.24
C CYS A 163 6.24 15.02 5.93
N PRO A 164 6.85 13.82 6.04
CA PRO A 164 8.16 13.67 6.67
C PRO A 164 9.19 14.57 5.97
N GLU A 165 9.97 15.32 6.75
CA GLU A 165 10.87 16.35 6.23
C GLU A 165 11.83 15.78 5.16
N GLY A 166 11.78 16.38 3.98
CA GLY A 166 12.41 15.86 2.75
C GLY A 166 11.82 16.42 1.45
N THR A 167 10.71 17.16 1.50
CA THR A 167 10.24 18.00 0.39
C THR A 167 10.08 19.45 0.85
N PRO A 168 10.91 20.39 0.38
CA PRO A 168 10.82 21.80 0.76
C PRO A 168 9.61 22.42 0.05
N ARG A 169 8.42 22.32 0.66
CA ARG A 169 7.25 23.12 0.22
C ARG A 169 7.25 24.54 0.80
N TYR A 170 8.33 24.95 1.48
CA TYR A 170 8.53 26.31 1.99
C TYR A 170 9.92 26.85 1.70
N LEU A 171 10.29 26.93 0.42
CA LEU A 171 11.16 28.00 -0.07
C LEU A 171 10.53 28.50 -1.37
N LYS A 172 9.83 29.63 -1.25
CA LYS A 172 9.54 30.53 -2.37
C LYS A 172 10.85 31.08 -2.94
#